data_AF-T1DPH6-F1
#
_entry.id   AF-T1DPH6-F1
#
_cell.length_a   1.000
_cell.length_b   1.000
_cell.length_c   1.000
_cell.angle_alpha   90.00
_cell.angle_beta   90.00
_cell.angle_gamma   90.00
#
_symmetry.space_group_name_H-M   'P 1'
#
loop_
_entity.id
_entity.type
_entity.pdbx_description
1 polymer ?
#
loop_
_entity_poly.entity_id
_entity_poly.type
_entity_poly.pdbx_seq_one_letter_code
_entity_poly.pdbx_strand_id
1 'polypeptide(L)'
;QQEDSCEEKFHKVLAAFLNRGFKINNDVYLEMIVSHLSGKHDEDHRKFIKSAEVFRWLETMLQQWESERPPASDIGAFTLQLLAMIVENEWDFARIQSSSKMLDRFQTCIVRNGKLQNASIKLGHVLVLKAISRHAMGMSWIKQSGSWRICLDYYNGYQTIYITRETSLFIDEVLERFCAMGDYEEVQAIVRTILSPLIDCVWKSPEQDDAVLVNDDRSQKIITPLLSLMQTLFQRIIERGKRTRVAYYILYTYKFERNLWKFTDTMHDHTYLAKIWQTHIFANCARLCTMEIPPDDPMAAVDLTFDRYTINFLNYVNFSIRRGNVQNVMLMAETHHALWRILGDRAPEEVVLKNQSIRFGDQILLLQLFPVLYEMHLLVGKELPDYVEKFCTKLYDIACEFTIRLIYACRDIFQAYNLNVTELACKSIQGIVTTHKLPRPGPSLRSRLSSMCLRSSCPICAALRSMGRASGRMERTGKRRSFSANPNLLSAIINGLITLIESYNITWKECIESTAVV
;
A
#
# COMPACT_ATOMS: atom_id res chain seq x y z
N GLN A 1 -37.81 -7.94 43.04
CA GLN A 1 -37.08 -7.06 42.12
C GLN A 1 -37.17 -7.73 40.76
N GLN A 2 -37.93 -7.15 39.83
CA GLN A 2 -38.03 -7.67 38.46
C GLN A 2 -36.68 -7.35 37.80
N GLU A 3 -35.95 -8.36 37.33
CA GLU A 3 -34.72 -8.12 36.58
C GLU A 3 -35.07 -7.38 35.30
N ASP A 4 -34.61 -6.13 35.17
CA ASP A 4 -34.79 -5.37 33.93
C ASP A 4 -34.28 -6.19 32.74
N SER A 5 -35.04 -6.22 31.65
CA SER A 5 -34.61 -6.85 30.40
C SER A 5 -33.32 -6.18 29.89
N CYS A 6 -32.49 -6.92 29.15
CA CYS A 6 -31.26 -6.36 28.56
C CYS A 6 -31.54 -5.14 27.67
N GLU A 7 -32.69 -5.12 26.99
CA GLU A 7 -33.16 -4.00 26.18
C GLU A 7 -33.45 -2.76 27.04
N GLU A 8 -34.14 -2.92 28.18
CA GLU A 8 -34.45 -1.82 29.09
C GLU A 8 -33.17 -1.25 29.72
N LYS A 9 -32.21 -2.10 30.06
CA LYS A 9 -30.88 -1.66 30.54
C LYS A 9 -30.16 -0.84 29.48
N PHE A 10 -30.19 -1.28 28.22
CA PHE A 10 -29.60 -0.53 27.11
C PHE A 10 -30.27 0.84 26.94
N HIS A 11 -31.60 0.92 26.98
CA HIS A 11 -32.31 2.20 26.89
C HIS A 11 -32.01 3.14 28.07
N LYS A 12 -31.85 2.62 29.29
CA LYS A 12 -31.40 3.40 30.46
C LYS A 12 -30.00 3.99 30.25
N VAL A 13 -29.09 3.23 29.63
CA VAL A 13 -27.74 3.71 29.28
C VAL A 13 -27.82 4.83 28.24
N LEU A 14 -28.61 4.66 27.17
CA LEU A 14 -28.82 5.72 26.18
C LEU A 14 -29.40 6.99 26.81
N ALA A 15 -30.40 6.85 27.68
CA ALA A 15 -30.97 7.98 28.41
C ALA A 15 -29.93 8.70 29.29
N ALA A 16 -29.00 7.96 29.92
CA ALA A 16 -27.91 8.55 30.68
C ALA A 16 -26.94 9.36 29.80
N PHE A 17 -26.68 8.93 28.56
CA PHE A 17 -25.83 9.65 27.61
C PHE A 17 -26.39 11.00 27.17
N LEU A 18 -27.71 11.22 27.31
CA LEU A 18 -28.32 12.54 27.07
C LEU A 18 -27.97 13.57 28.16
N ASN A 19 -27.46 13.13 29.31
CA ASN A 19 -27.07 14.04 30.39
C ASN A 19 -25.73 14.73 30.06
N ARG A 20 -25.75 16.06 29.94
CA ARG A 20 -24.58 16.88 29.61
C ARG A 20 -23.41 16.77 30.59
N GLY A 21 -23.65 16.30 31.81
CA GLY A 21 -22.62 16.05 32.83
C GLY A 21 -22.05 14.63 32.82
N PHE A 22 -22.55 13.74 31.98
CA PHE A 22 -22.13 12.34 31.95
C PHE A 22 -20.69 12.22 31.44
N LYS A 23 -19.83 11.58 32.24
CA LYS A 23 -18.43 11.29 31.89
C LYS A 23 -18.24 9.80 31.81
N ILE A 24 -17.60 9.37 30.73
CA ILE A 24 -17.19 7.98 30.54
C ILE A 24 -15.78 7.87 31.08
N ASN A 25 -15.60 7.02 32.09
CA ASN A 25 -14.30 6.79 32.71
C ASN A 25 -13.45 5.78 31.93
N ASN A 26 -14.08 4.96 31.08
CA ASN A 26 -13.42 3.93 30.30
C ASN A 26 -14.19 3.70 28.98
N ASP A 27 -13.53 3.97 27.86
CA ASP A 27 -14.01 3.83 26.49
C ASP A 27 -14.25 2.36 26.08
N VAL A 28 -13.56 1.42 26.72
CA VAL A 28 -13.75 -0.03 26.51
C VAL A 28 -15.22 -0.45 26.69
N TYR A 29 -15.96 0.19 27.60
CA TYR A 29 -17.38 -0.13 27.79
C TYR A 29 -18.23 0.22 26.56
N LEU A 30 -17.92 1.33 25.88
CA LEU A 30 -18.61 1.70 24.65
C LEU A 30 -18.29 0.72 23.53
N GLU A 31 -17.02 0.34 23.38
CA GLU A 31 -16.59 -0.64 22.38
C GLU A 31 -17.24 -2.01 22.62
N MET A 32 -17.36 -2.45 23.88
CA MET A 32 -18.07 -3.67 24.23
C MET A 32 -19.54 -3.61 23.84
N ILE A 33 -20.24 -2.51 24.15
CA ILE A 33 -21.64 -2.33 23.76
C ILE A 33 -21.76 -2.41 22.24
N VAL A 34 -20.91 -1.72 21.49
CA VAL A 34 -20.91 -1.77 20.02
C VAL A 34 -20.62 -3.18 19.51
N SER A 35 -19.68 -3.93 20.10
CA SER A 35 -19.39 -5.32 19.75
C SER A 35 -20.61 -6.23 19.94
N HIS A 36 -21.35 -6.09 21.06
CA HIS A 36 -22.58 -6.84 21.29
C HIS A 36 -23.68 -6.46 20.30
N LEU A 37 -23.90 -5.16 20.08
CA LEU A 37 -24.91 -4.65 19.15
C LEU A 37 -24.61 -5.04 17.69
N SER A 38 -23.34 -5.19 17.32
CA SER A 38 -22.92 -5.62 15.98
C SER A 38 -23.28 -7.07 15.65
N GLY A 39 -23.76 -7.87 16.61
CA GLY A 39 -24.07 -9.29 16.42
C GLY A 39 -22.88 -10.23 16.59
N LYS A 40 -21.67 -9.72 16.87
CA LYS A 40 -20.44 -10.53 16.97
C LYS A 40 -20.49 -11.61 18.05
N HIS A 41 -21.24 -11.37 19.13
CA HIS A 41 -21.38 -12.30 20.26
C HIS A 41 -22.76 -12.96 20.31
N ASP A 42 -23.81 -12.22 19.94
CA ASP A 42 -25.19 -12.68 19.90
C ASP A 42 -25.98 -11.82 18.90
N GLU A 43 -26.56 -12.46 17.89
CA GLU A 43 -27.33 -11.81 16.83
C GLU A 43 -28.64 -11.21 17.36
N ASP A 44 -29.18 -11.70 18.48
CA ASP A 44 -30.44 -11.20 19.04
C ASP A 44 -30.30 -9.76 19.55
N HIS A 45 -29.11 -9.36 20.00
CA HIS A 45 -28.84 -7.98 20.45
C HIS A 45 -28.90 -6.95 19.31
N ARG A 46 -28.75 -7.36 18.05
CA ARG A 46 -28.88 -6.47 16.90
C ARG A 46 -30.30 -5.91 16.76
N LYS A 47 -31.31 -6.62 17.29
CA LYS A 47 -32.71 -6.18 17.29
C LYS A 47 -32.92 -4.93 18.13
N PHE A 48 -32.14 -4.73 19.20
CA PHE A 48 -32.25 -3.56 20.07
C PHE A 48 -31.97 -2.25 19.36
N ILE A 49 -31.08 -2.28 18.35
CA ILE A 49 -30.75 -1.11 17.52
C ILE A 49 -31.97 -0.61 16.74
N LYS A 50 -32.91 -1.51 16.42
CA LYS A 50 -34.09 -1.20 15.59
C LYS A 50 -35.29 -0.69 16.40
N SER A 51 -35.17 -0.62 17.74
CA SER A 51 -36.28 -0.18 18.60
C SER A 51 -36.61 1.30 18.37
N ALA A 52 -37.88 1.69 18.56
CA ALA A 52 -38.33 3.07 18.34
C ALA A 52 -37.64 4.07 19.30
N GLU A 53 -37.28 3.60 20.49
CA GLU A 53 -36.55 4.35 21.52
C GLU A 53 -35.17 4.79 21.02
N VAL A 54 -34.48 3.96 20.25
CA VAL A 54 -33.17 4.31 19.66
C VAL A 54 -33.32 5.44 18.66
N PHE A 55 -34.33 5.40 17.77
CA PHE A 55 -34.59 6.49 16.82
C PHE A 55 -34.95 7.79 17.54
N ARG A 56 -35.79 7.72 18.58
CA ARG A 56 -36.14 8.89 19.40
C ARG A 56 -34.93 9.45 20.14
N TRP A 57 -34.06 8.58 20.64
CA TRP A 57 -32.81 8.95 21.27
C TRP A 57 -31.87 9.66 20.28
N LEU A 58 -31.70 9.12 19.07
CA LEU A 58 -30.88 9.74 18.01
C LEU A 58 -31.37 11.15 17.67
N GLU A 59 -32.69 11.33 17.55
CA GLU A 59 -33.27 12.65 17.28
C GLU A 59 -33.02 13.64 18.43
N THR A 60 -33.13 13.17 19.68
CA THR A 60 -32.83 13.99 20.87
C THR A 60 -31.34 14.32 20.96
N MET A 61 -30.47 13.36 20.65
CA MET A 61 -29.02 13.58 20.57
C MET A 61 -28.68 14.60 19.49
N LEU A 62 -29.27 14.50 18.29
CA LEU A 62 -29.05 15.44 17.20
C LEU A 62 -29.40 16.88 17.61
N GLN A 63 -30.51 17.09 18.33
CA GLN A 63 -30.85 18.40 18.88
C GLN A 63 -29.77 18.94 19.83
N GLN A 64 -29.08 18.06 20.58
CA GLN A 64 -27.94 18.49 21.40
C GLN A 64 -26.71 18.85 20.55
N TRP A 65 -26.45 18.12 19.46
CA TRP A 65 -25.36 18.43 18.53
C TRP A 65 -25.57 19.78 17.82
N GLU A 66 -26.82 20.14 17.55
CA GLU A 66 -27.22 21.44 16.97
C GLU A 66 -27.13 22.59 17.98
N SER A 67 -27.05 22.29 19.28
CA SER A 67 -26.91 23.29 20.33
C SER A 67 -25.46 23.77 20.50
N GLU A 68 -25.26 24.89 21.20
CA GLU A 68 -23.93 25.45 21.48
C GLU A 68 -23.01 24.53 22.30
N ARG A 69 -23.59 23.53 22.98
CA ARG A 69 -22.90 22.55 23.82
C ARG A 69 -23.10 21.14 23.24
N PRO A 70 -22.28 20.75 22.26
CA PRO A 70 -22.31 19.39 21.72
C PRO A 70 -21.94 18.36 22.80
N PRO A 71 -22.31 17.09 22.61
CA PRO A 71 -21.93 16.03 23.55
C PRO A 71 -20.42 15.80 23.58
N ALA A 72 -19.97 15.07 24.60
CA ALA A 72 -18.58 14.62 24.71
C ALA A 72 -18.18 13.79 23.48
N SER A 73 -16.89 13.84 23.12
CA SER A 73 -16.35 13.17 21.91
C SER A 73 -16.67 11.68 21.86
N ASP A 74 -16.64 11.01 23.01
CA ASP A 74 -16.79 9.56 23.10
C ASP A 74 -18.24 9.14 22.89
N ILE A 75 -19.17 9.91 23.46
CA ILE A 75 -20.61 9.76 23.21
C ILE A 75 -20.92 10.11 21.76
N GLY A 76 -20.28 11.14 21.21
CA GLY A 76 -20.45 11.52 19.81
C GLY A 76 -19.98 10.44 18.84
N ALA A 77 -18.81 9.86 19.09
CA ALA A 77 -18.27 8.75 18.32
C ALA A 77 -19.17 7.50 18.43
N PHE A 78 -19.62 7.15 19.65
CA PHE A 78 -20.57 6.06 19.87
C PHE A 78 -21.89 6.29 19.11
N THR A 79 -22.41 7.51 19.11
CA THR A 79 -23.63 7.89 18.37
C THR A 79 -23.47 7.61 16.88
N LEU A 80 -22.32 7.99 16.29
CA LEU A 80 -22.04 7.73 14.88
C LEU A 80 -21.81 6.24 14.58
N GLN A 81 -21.20 5.48 15.50
CA GLN A 81 -21.06 4.03 15.33
C GLN A 81 -22.43 3.32 15.36
N LEU A 82 -23.31 3.72 16.28
CA LEU A 82 -24.69 3.22 16.32
C LEU A 82 -25.44 3.58 15.04
N LEU A 83 -25.30 4.82 14.58
CA LEU A 83 -25.89 5.29 13.33
C LEU A 83 -25.37 4.48 12.12
N ALA A 84 -24.07 4.19 12.06
CA ALA A 84 -23.46 3.37 11.01
C ALA A 84 -24.09 1.96 10.94
N MET A 85 -24.35 1.33 12.09
CA MET A 85 -25.02 0.02 12.15
C MET A 85 -26.48 0.08 11.69
N ILE A 86 -27.19 1.19 11.95
CA ILE A 86 -28.58 1.37 11.52
C ILE A 86 -28.64 1.57 10.00
N VAL A 87 -27.85 2.50 9.47
CA VAL A 87 -27.90 2.90 8.06
C VAL A 87 -27.27 1.90 7.11
N GLU A 88 -26.65 0.84 7.63
CA GLU A 88 -26.24 -0.32 6.85
C GLU A 88 -27.44 -1.00 6.16
N ASN A 89 -28.63 -0.93 6.79
CA ASN A 89 -29.87 -1.36 6.15
C ASN A 89 -30.49 -0.23 5.33
N GLU A 90 -30.78 -0.52 4.05
CA GLU A 90 -31.30 0.48 3.10
C GLU A 90 -32.66 1.08 3.50
N TRP A 91 -33.55 0.29 4.11
CA TRP A 91 -34.87 0.76 4.55
C TRP A 91 -34.78 1.64 5.79
N ASP A 92 -33.90 1.28 6.73
CA ASP A 92 -33.65 2.08 7.92
C ASP A 92 -32.98 3.41 7.56
N PHE A 93 -32.04 3.39 6.61
CA PHE A 93 -31.49 4.59 5.99
C PHE A 93 -32.58 5.47 5.37
N ALA A 94 -33.46 4.88 4.55
CA ALA A 94 -34.57 5.61 3.92
C ALA A 94 -35.47 6.27 4.95
N ARG A 95 -35.82 5.56 6.03
CA ARG A 95 -36.65 6.06 7.13
C ARG A 95 -36.00 7.25 7.83
N ILE A 96 -34.70 7.17 8.13
CA ILE A 96 -33.95 8.25 8.80
C ILE A 96 -33.88 9.49 7.90
N GLN A 97 -33.65 9.29 6.61
CA GLN A 97 -33.45 10.39 5.68
C GLN A 97 -34.78 11.05 5.27
N SER A 98 -35.86 10.29 5.10
CA SER A 98 -37.16 10.82 4.69
C SER A 98 -37.90 11.56 5.82
N SER A 99 -37.71 11.14 7.07
CA SER A 99 -38.45 11.69 8.22
C SER A 99 -37.88 13.01 8.74
N SER A 100 -36.59 13.05 9.06
CA SER A 100 -35.97 14.21 9.73
C SER A 100 -34.69 14.72 9.05
N LYS A 101 -34.30 14.18 7.89
CA LYS A 101 -33.02 14.46 7.21
C LYS A 101 -31.85 14.40 8.18
N MET A 102 -31.89 13.41 9.08
CA MET A 102 -30.99 13.32 10.23
C MET A 102 -29.52 13.29 9.81
N LEU A 103 -29.19 12.60 8.71
CA LEU A 103 -27.83 12.51 8.20
C LEU A 103 -27.31 13.85 7.68
N ASP A 104 -28.13 14.61 6.94
CA ASP A 104 -27.78 15.96 6.47
C ASP A 104 -27.46 16.89 7.65
N ARG A 105 -28.27 16.78 8.71
CA ARG A 105 -28.13 17.58 9.94
C ARG A 105 -26.87 17.19 10.71
N PHE A 106 -26.62 15.89 10.93
CA PHE A 106 -25.37 15.42 11.55
C PHE A 106 -24.15 15.88 10.77
N GLN A 107 -24.16 15.72 9.44
CA GLN A 107 -23.07 16.18 8.59
C GLN A 107 -22.84 17.69 8.72
N THR A 108 -23.92 18.49 8.72
CA THR A 108 -23.85 19.94 8.89
C THR A 108 -23.24 20.32 10.24
N CYS A 109 -23.65 19.66 11.33
CA CYS A 109 -23.08 19.87 12.66
C CYS A 109 -21.59 19.55 12.69
N ILE A 110 -21.18 18.41 12.13
CA ILE A 110 -19.77 18.00 12.09
C ILE A 110 -18.94 19.06 11.34
N VAL A 111 -19.36 19.45 10.14
CA VAL A 111 -18.61 20.40 9.31
C VAL A 111 -18.53 21.79 9.94
N ARG A 112 -19.63 22.30 10.52
CA ARG A 112 -19.68 23.68 11.04
C ARG A 112 -19.06 23.83 12.43
N ASN A 113 -19.08 22.79 13.25
CA ASN A 113 -18.65 22.89 14.64
C ASN A 113 -17.22 22.35 14.83
N GLY A 114 -16.25 23.24 15.02
CA GLY A 114 -14.86 22.87 15.27
C GLY A 114 -14.66 21.93 16.48
N LYS A 115 -15.55 21.97 17.48
CA LYS A 115 -15.49 21.03 18.63
C LYS A 115 -15.80 19.59 18.24
N LEU A 116 -16.54 19.38 17.15
CA LEU A 116 -16.88 18.07 16.60
C LEU A 116 -15.83 17.54 15.60
N GLN A 117 -14.74 18.26 15.38
CA GLN A 117 -13.66 17.88 14.46
C GLN A 117 -12.57 16.98 15.12
N ASN A 118 -12.90 16.36 16.25
CA ASN A 118 -12.05 15.37 16.92
C ASN A 118 -11.88 14.10 16.07
N ALA A 119 -10.73 13.44 16.19
CA ALA A 119 -10.39 12.21 15.47
C ALA A 119 -11.46 11.10 15.60
N SER A 120 -12.00 10.85 16.80
CA SER A 120 -12.99 9.78 17.01
C SER A 120 -14.31 10.05 16.29
N ILE A 121 -14.73 11.32 16.23
CA ILE A 121 -15.95 11.74 15.52
C ILE A 121 -15.73 11.66 14.01
N LYS A 122 -14.58 12.13 13.50
CA LYS A 122 -14.22 12.00 12.08
C LYS A 122 -14.21 10.54 11.64
N LEU A 123 -13.62 9.65 12.44
CA LEU A 123 -13.61 8.23 12.16
C LEU A 123 -15.04 7.66 12.16
N GLY A 124 -15.85 7.99 13.17
CA GLY A 124 -17.27 7.60 13.20
C GLY A 124 -18.03 8.07 11.97
N HIS A 125 -17.79 9.30 11.51
CA HIS A 125 -18.42 9.85 10.30
C HIS A 125 -18.02 9.07 9.04
N VAL A 126 -16.73 8.77 8.87
CA VAL A 126 -16.25 7.94 7.75
C VAL A 126 -16.89 6.55 7.78
N LEU A 127 -17.07 5.94 8.97
CA LEU A 127 -17.73 4.64 9.10
C LEU A 127 -19.22 4.69 8.73
N VAL A 128 -19.93 5.77 9.08
CA VAL A 128 -21.31 6.01 8.63
C VAL A 128 -21.36 6.09 7.10
N LEU A 129 -20.47 6.88 6.49
CA LEU A 129 -20.40 7.03 5.03
C LEU A 129 -20.08 5.71 4.31
N LYS A 130 -19.21 4.90 4.89
CA LYS A 130 -18.90 3.55 4.40
C LYS A 130 -20.04 2.55 4.58
N ALA A 131 -20.88 2.72 5.60
CA ALA A 131 -22.06 1.88 5.79
C ALA A 131 -23.11 2.18 4.70
N ILE A 132 -23.35 3.46 4.41
CA ILE A 132 -24.33 3.85 3.39
C ILE A 132 -23.85 3.63 1.95
N SER A 133 -22.54 3.59 1.67
CA SER A 133 -22.03 3.31 0.31
C SER A 133 -22.34 1.89 -0.18
N ARG A 134 -22.81 1.01 0.71
CA ARG A 134 -23.10 -0.40 0.39
C ARG A 134 -24.38 -0.59 -0.42
N HIS A 135 -25.31 0.36 -0.40
CA HIS A 135 -26.64 0.26 -1.04
C HIS A 135 -26.92 1.45 -1.98
N ALA A 136 -27.95 1.31 -2.82
CA ALA A 136 -28.21 2.23 -3.93
C ALA A 136 -28.74 3.59 -3.44
N MET A 137 -29.64 3.58 -2.46
CA MET A 137 -30.17 4.82 -1.87
C MET A 137 -29.07 5.66 -1.22
N GLY A 138 -28.13 5.01 -0.52
CA GLY A 138 -27.00 5.67 0.12
C GLY A 138 -26.01 6.24 -0.88
N MET A 139 -25.73 5.54 -1.99
CA MET A 139 -24.90 6.07 -3.08
C MET A 139 -25.53 7.31 -3.74
N SER A 140 -26.85 7.29 -3.97
CA SER A 140 -27.59 8.46 -4.47
C SER A 140 -27.47 9.66 -3.52
N TRP A 141 -27.59 9.41 -2.21
CA TRP A 141 -27.39 10.45 -1.20
C TRP A 141 -25.96 10.97 -1.18
N ILE A 142 -24.93 10.11 -1.20
CA ILE A 142 -23.52 10.51 -1.25
C ILE A 142 -23.25 11.45 -2.44
N LYS A 143 -23.84 11.16 -3.61
CA LYS A 143 -23.74 11.99 -4.81
C LYS A 143 -24.35 13.38 -4.57
N GLN A 144 -25.57 13.42 -4.03
CA GLN A 144 -26.32 14.67 -3.80
C GLN A 144 -25.73 15.53 -2.69
N SER A 145 -25.30 14.92 -1.60
CA SER A 145 -24.74 15.61 -0.42
C SER A 145 -23.29 16.04 -0.63
N GLY A 146 -22.57 15.41 -1.57
CA GLY A 146 -21.15 15.64 -1.79
C GLY A 146 -20.26 15.20 -0.61
N SER A 147 -20.72 14.27 0.23
CA SER A 147 -20.01 13.84 1.45
C SER A 147 -18.59 13.34 1.20
N TRP A 148 -18.33 12.80 0.01
CA TRP A 148 -16.99 12.37 -0.38
C TRP A 148 -15.95 13.50 -0.35
N ARG A 149 -16.36 14.76 -0.54
CA ARG A 149 -15.47 15.93 -0.44
C ARG A 149 -14.98 16.14 0.99
N ILE A 150 -15.87 15.97 1.97
CA ILE A 150 -15.55 16.08 3.40
C ILE A 150 -14.52 15.02 3.79
N CYS A 151 -14.67 13.80 3.27
CA CYS A 151 -13.69 12.73 3.44
C CYS A 151 -12.32 13.11 2.86
N LEU A 152 -12.26 13.73 1.68
CA LEU A 152 -10.98 14.20 1.12
C LEU A 152 -10.33 15.28 2.01
N ASP A 153 -11.13 16.17 2.61
CA ASP A 153 -10.63 17.16 3.57
C ASP A 153 -10.06 16.49 4.83
N TYR A 154 -10.71 15.43 5.33
CA TYR A 154 -10.16 14.63 6.43
C TYR A 154 -8.83 13.98 6.03
N TYR A 155 -8.75 13.42 4.82
CA TYR A 155 -7.56 12.76 4.33
C TYR A 155 -6.36 13.71 4.21
N ASN A 156 -6.60 14.93 3.75
CA ASN A 156 -5.58 15.95 3.54
C ASN A 156 -5.15 16.66 4.83
N GLY A 157 -5.91 16.54 5.91
CA GLY A 157 -5.54 17.06 7.22
C GLY A 157 -4.53 16.18 7.97
N TYR A 158 -3.83 16.73 8.96
CA TYR A 158 -3.04 15.95 9.91
C TYR A 158 -3.98 15.09 10.79
N GLN A 159 -4.24 13.86 10.36
CA GLN A 159 -5.12 12.92 11.04
C GLN A 159 -4.38 11.65 11.44
N THR A 160 -5.04 10.81 12.23
CA THR A 160 -4.52 9.50 12.62
C THR A 160 -4.45 8.55 11.41
N ILE A 161 -3.59 7.54 11.50
CA ILE A 161 -3.45 6.48 10.48
C ILE A 161 -4.78 5.75 10.24
N TYR A 162 -5.63 5.62 11.28
CA TYR A 162 -6.94 5.00 11.16
C TYR A 162 -7.91 5.79 10.28
N ILE A 163 -7.97 7.12 10.44
CA ILE A 163 -8.85 7.97 9.62
C ILE A 163 -8.38 7.95 8.17
N THR A 164 -7.08 8.14 7.94
CA THR A 164 -6.53 8.14 6.57
C THR A 164 -6.77 6.80 5.87
N ARG A 165 -6.57 5.67 6.56
CA ARG A 165 -6.85 4.33 6.04
C ARG A 165 -8.33 4.11 5.72
N GLU A 166 -9.25 4.38 6.64
CA GLU A 166 -10.67 4.14 6.38
C GLU A 166 -11.22 5.08 5.31
N THR A 167 -10.70 6.31 5.26
CA THR A 167 -11.07 7.28 4.23
C THR A 167 -10.63 6.85 2.85
N SER A 168 -9.38 6.36 2.67
CA SER A 168 -8.94 5.88 1.36
C SER A 168 -9.73 4.66 0.89
N LEU A 169 -10.12 3.77 1.81
CA LEU A 169 -10.98 2.63 1.50
C LEU A 169 -12.39 3.07 1.09
N PHE A 170 -12.95 4.07 1.77
CA PHE A 170 -14.25 4.64 1.40
C PHE A 170 -14.20 5.27 -0.01
N ILE A 171 -13.17 6.07 -0.31
CA ILE A 171 -13.01 6.69 -1.64
C ILE A 171 -12.89 5.62 -2.75
N ASP A 172 -12.11 4.55 -2.51
CA ASP A 172 -12.01 3.40 -3.42
C ASP A 172 -13.37 2.72 -3.68
N GLU A 173 -14.16 2.51 -2.62
CA GLU A 173 -15.50 1.92 -2.71
C GLU A 173 -16.47 2.82 -3.49
N VAL A 174 -16.48 4.13 -3.21
CA VAL A 174 -17.34 5.10 -3.90
C VAL A 174 -17.01 5.17 -5.39
N LEU A 175 -15.72 5.26 -5.74
CA LEU A 175 -15.27 5.29 -7.13
C LEU A 175 -15.69 4.02 -7.90
N GLU A 176 -15.54 2.85 -7.27
CA GLU A 176 -15.98 1.59 -7.85
C GLU A 176 -17.48 1.56 -8.08
N ARG A 177 -18.28 1.93 -7.07
CA ARG A 177 -19.74 1.89 -7.14
C ARG A 177 -20.27 2.83 -8.21
N PHE A 178 -19.75 4.06 -8.30
CA PHE A 178 -20.14 4.97 -9.38
C PHE A 178 -19.73 4.43 -10.76
N CYS A 179 -18.55 3.84 -10.90
CA CYS A 179 -18.17 3.14 -12.15
C CYS A 179 -19.14 2.01 -12.50
N ALA A 180 -19.52 1.18 -11.52
CA ALA A 180 -20.44 0.05 -11.74
C ALA A 180 -21.86 0.51 -12.11
N MET A 181 -22.29 1.68 -11.64
CA MET A 181 -23.57 2.30 -12.01
C MET A 181 -23.51 3.05 -13.36
N GLY A 182 -22.33 3.18 -13.98
CA GLY A 182 -22.15 3.95 -15.22
C GLY A 182 -22.10 5.47 -15.03
N ASP A 183 -22.00 5.94 -13.78
CA ASP A 183 -21.93 7.35 -13.39
C ASP A 183 -20.53 7.94 -13.61
N TYR A 184 -20.02 7.84 -14.84
CA TYR A 184 -18.63 8.14 -15.15
C TYR A 184 -18.26 9.63 -15.00
N GLU A 185 -19.24 10.54 -15.14
CA GLU A 185 -19.03 11.98 -14.90
C GLU A 185 -18.68 12.27 -13.43
N GLU A 186 -19.38 11.62 -12.49
CA GLU A 186 -19.10 11.77 -11.06
C GLU A 186 -17.75 11.17 -10.70
N VAL A 187 -17.41 10.00 -11.29
CA VAL A 187 -16.08 9.39 -11.14
C VAL A 187 -15.00 10.36 -11.61
N GLN A 188 -15.17 10.96 -12.78
CA GLN A 188 -14.22 11.93 -13.34
C GLN A 188 -14.10 13.18 -12.46
N ALA A 189 -15.20 13.66 -11.87
CA ALA A 189 -15.21 14.80 -10.95
C ALA A 189 -14.47 14.48 -9.64
N ILE A 190 -14.72 13.32 -9.02
CA ILE A 190 -14.01 12.87 -7.82
C ILE A 190 -12.51 12.75 -8.10
N VAL A 191 -12.13 12.08 -9.19
CA VAL A 191 -10.72 11.95 -9.59
C VAL A 191 -10.09 13.32 -9.82
N ARG A 192 -10.80 14.27 -10.46
CA ARG A 192 -10.31 15.64 -10.64
C ARG A 192 -10.04 16.31 -9.31
N THR A 193 -10.95 16.21 -8.35
CA THR A 193 -10.80 16.83 -7.03
C THR A 193 -9.65 16.20 -6.26
N ILE A 194 -9.45 14.89 -6.36
CA ILE A 194 -8.29 14.23 -5.76
C ILE A 194 -6.99 14.76 -6.38
N LEU A 195 -6.94 14.90 -7.70
CA LEU A 195 -5.74 15.33 -8.43
C LEU A 195 -5.58 16.86 -8.52
N SER A 196 -6.53 17.66 -8.05
CA SER A 196 -6.48 19.12 -8.11
C SER A 196 -5.21 19.69 -7.48
N PRO A 197 -4.62 19.14 -6.39
CA PRO A 197 -3.37 19.65 -5.87
C PRO A 197 -2.17 19.44 -6.81
N LEU A 198 -2.28 18.59 -7.83
CA LEU A 198 -1.26 18.45 -8.88
C LEU A 198 -1.63 19.18 -10.17
N ILE A 199 -2.93 19.29 -10.48
CA ILE A 199 -3.43 19.92 -11.71
C ILE A 199 -3.46 21.45 -11.55
N ASP A 200 -3.98 21.93 -10.43
CA ASP A 200 -4.26 23.34 -10.18
C ASP A 200 -3.08 24.00 -9.45
N CYS A 201 -2.40 23.28 -8.55
CA CYS A 201 -1.13 23.75 -7.97
C CYS A 201 0.07 23.39 -8.86
N VAL A 202 -0.07 23.38 -10.19
CA VAL A 202 1.11 23.49 -11.06
C VAL A 202 1.70 24.88 -10.78
N TRP A 203 2.73 24.88 -9.95
CA TRP A 203 3.59 26.00 -9.57
C TRP A 203 4.30 26.57 -10.79
N LYS A 204 3.55 27.14 -11.73
CA LYS A 204 4.11 28.00 -12.76
C LYS A 204 4.56 29.26 -12.05
N SER A 205 5.85 29.59 -12.12
CA SER A 205 6.16 31.01 -12.19
C SER A 205 5.44 31.53 -13.46
N PRO A 206 4.67 32.62 -13.40
CA PRO A 206 4.12 33.23 -14.61
C PRO A 206 5.18 33.55 -15.67
N GLU A 207 6.47 33.51 -15.30
CA GLU A 207 7.61 33.86 -16.12
C GLU A 207 8.43 32.64 -16.61
N GLN A 208 8.18 31.42 -16.09
CA GLN A 208 8.91 30.20 -16.47
C GLN A 208 7.98 28.97 -16.48
N ASP A 209 7.59 28.54 -17.67
CA ASP A 209 6.65 27.44 -17.92
C ASP A 209 7.17 26.04 -17.47
N ASP A 210 8.43 25.94 -17.05
CA ASP A 210 9.11 24.68 -16.70
C ASP A 210 9.69 24.60 -15.28
N ALA A 211 9.57 25.65 -14.46
CA ALA A 211 10.16 25.68 -13.11
C ALA A 211 9.19 25.12 -12.05
N VAL A 212 9.24 23.81 -11.82
CA VAL A 212 8.48 23.13 -10.76
C VAL A 212 9.17 23.38 -9.40
N LEU A 213 8.69 24.36 -8.64
CA LEU A 213 9.10 24.65 -7.25
C LEU A 213 8.54 23.58 -6.30
N VAL A 214 9.15 22.39 -6.21
CA VAL A 214 8.57 21.30 -5.38
C VAL A 214 9.49 20.80 -4.27
N ASN A 215 10.59 21.50 -4.00
CA ASN A 215 11.46 21.15 -2.88
C ASN A 215 11.20 22.00 -1.61
N ASP A 216 9.98 22.54 -1.45
CA ASP A 216 9.58 23.23 -0.23
C ASP A 216 8.66 22.35 0.65
N ASP A 217 8.77 22.53 1.97
CA ASP A 217 8.05 21.75 2.99
C ASP A 217 6.51 21.82 2.81
N ARG A 218 5.98 22.93 2.30
CA ARG A 218 4.54 23.09 2.07
C ARG A 218 4.05 22.23 0.90
N SER A 219 4.80 22.18 -0.20
CA SER A 219 4.49 21.28 -1.32
C SER A 219 4.53 19.81 -0.91
N GLN A 220 5.53 19.40 -0.13
CA GLN A 220 5.62 18.02 0.37
C GLN A 220 4.42 17.66 1.27
N LYS A 221 3.96 18.56 2.13
CA LYS A 221 2.78 18.36 3.00
C LYS A 221 1.48 18.13 2.22
N ILE A 222 1.36 18.70 1.03
CA ILE A 222 0.18 18.55 0.17
C ILE A 222 0.27 17.28 -0.70
N ILE A 223 1.42 17.04 -1.30
CA ILE A 223 1.59 15.95 -2.26
C ILE A 223 1.75 14.59 -1.56
N THR A 224 2.32 14.56 -0.34
CA THR A 224 2.54 13.31 0.39
C THR A 224 1.24 12.54 0.65
N PRO A 225 0.16 13.16 1.20
CA PRO A 225 -1.14 12.48 1.31
C PRO A 225 -1.64 12.00 -0.04
N LEU A 226 -1.64 12.88 -1.06
CA LEU A 226 -2.13 12.52 -2.38
C LEU A 226 -1.44 11.28 -2.97
N LEU A 227 -0.10 11.21 -2.90
CA LEU A 227 0.64 10.03 -3.36
C LEU A 227 0.25 8.77 -2.57
N SER A 228 0.04 8.87 -1.25
CA SER A 228 -0.46 7.74 -0.44
C SER A 228 -1.87 7.30 -0.84
N LEU A 229 -2.76 8.25 -1.17
CA LEU A 229 -4.09 7.94 -1.65
C LEU A 229 -4.01 7.23 -3.00
N MET A 230 -3.23 7.77 -3.94
CA MET A 230 -3.02 7.16 -5.26
C MET A 230 -2.43 5.76 -5.17
N GLN A 231 -1.42 5.54 -4.33
CA GLN A 231 -0.87 4.20 -4.07
C GLN A 231 -1.95 3.24 -3.56
N THR A 232 -2.77 3.67 -2.61
CA THR A 232 -3.87 2.86 -2.08
C THR A 232 -4.89 2.52 -3.18
N LEU A 233 -5.32 3.52 -3.96
CA LEU A 233 -6.29 3.32 -5.04
C LEU A 233 -5.74 2.36 -6.10
N PHE A 234 -4.52 2.58 -6.59
CA PHE A 234 -3.91 1.70 -7.58
C PHE A 234 -3.72 0.28 -7.06
N GLN A 235 -3.24 0.12 -5.83
CA GLN A 235 -3.10 -1.19 -5.20
C GLN A 235 -4.44 -1.94 -5.18
N ARG A 236 -5.51 -1.28 -4.71
CA ARG A 236 -6.85 -1.89 -4.64
C ARG A 236 -7.40 -2.24 -6.02
N ILE A 237 -7.22 -1.35 -7.00
CA ILE A 237 -7.62 -1.61 -8.39
C ILE A 237 -6.88 -2.84 -8.95
N ILE A 238 -5.56 -2.94 -8.73
CA ILE A 238 -4.72 -4.05 -9.21
C ILE A 238 -5.12 -5.37 -8.54
N GLU A 239 -5.33 -5.37 -7.22
CA GLU A 239 -5.74 -6.53 -6.42
C GLU A 239 -7.12 -7.07 -6.83
N ARG A 240 -8.06 -6.19 -7.18
CA ARG A 240 -9.39 -6.58 -7.68
C ARG A 240 -9.32 -7.26 -9.05
N GLY A 241 -8.32 -6.93 -9.85
CA GLY A 241 -8.10 -7.53 -11.16
C GLY A 241 -9.13 -7.18 -12.24
N LYS A 242 -10.04 -6.23 -11.98
CA LYS A 242 -11.06 -5.77 -12.93
C LYS A 242 -10.57 -4.51 -13.66
N ARG A 243 -10.95 -4.38 -14.94
CA ARG A 243 -10.72 -3.13 -15.67
C ARG A 243 -11.66 -2.03 -15.15
N THR A 244 -11.18 -0.80 -15.08
CA THR A 244 -11.91 0.35 -14.55
C THR A 244 -11.54 1.65 -15.25
N ARG A 245 -12.53 2.53 -15.46
CA ARG A 245 -12.31 3.88 -15.99
C ARG A 245 -11.64 4.82 -15.00
N VAL A 246 -11.60 4.50 -13.71
CA VAL A 246 -10.86 5.27 -12.69
C VAL A 246 -9.39 5.40 -13.10
N ALA A 247 -8.76 4.27 -13.46
CA ALA A 247 -7.37 4.26 -13.90
C ALA A 247 -7.17 5.06 -15.20
N TYR A 248 -8.12 5.01 -16.15
CA TYR A 248 -8.09 5.81 -17.37
C TYR A 248 -8.14 7.32 -17.07
N TYR A 249 -9.06 7.76 -16.20
CA TYR A 249 -9.15 9.17 -15.83
C TYR A 249 -7.87 9.66 -15.15
N ILE A 250 -7.33 8.91 -14.19
CA ILE A 250 -6.10 9.31 -13.49
C ILE A 250 -4.92 9.35 -14.48
N LEU A 251 -4.64 8.24 -15.14
CA LEU A 251 -3.38 8.03 -15.87
C LEU A 251 -3.37 8.75 -17.21
N TYR A 252 -4.49 8.69 -17.93
CA TYR A 252 -4.59 9.17 -19.30
C TYR A 252 -5.24 10.56 -19.39
N THR A 253 -6.45 10.74 -18.85
CA THR A 253 -7.18 12.03 -18.92
C THR A 253 -6.42 13.15 -18.20
N TYR A 254 -6.01 12.93 -16.95
CA TYR A 254 -5.28 13.91 -16.16
C TYR A 254 -3.75 13.80 -16.28
N LYS A 255 -3.26 12.93 -17.16
CA LYS A 255 -1.83 12.76 -17.49
C LYS A 255 -0.95 12.60 -16.24
N PHE A 256 -1.45 11.86 -15.24
CA PHE A 256 -0.82 11.72 -13.94
C PHE A 256 0.63 11.24 -14.02
N GLU A 257 0.92 10.23 -14.85
CA GLU A 257 2.28 9.70 -15.06
C GLU A 257 3.25 10.79 -15.53
N ARG A 258 2.83 11.62 -16.50
CA ARG A 258 3.66 12.72 -17.00
C ARG A 258 3.94 13.77 -15.92
N ASN A 259 2.92 14.09 -15.11
CA ASN A 259 3.09 15.03 -14.02
C ASN A 259 4.05 14.47 -12.95
N LEU A 260 3.90 13.18 -12.58
CA LEU A 260 4.82 12.51 -11.67
C LEU A 260 6.29 12.55 -12.14
N TRP A 261 6.56 12.40 -13.43
CA TRP A 261 7.91 12.52 -13.97
C TRP A 261 8.53 13.90 -13.73
N LYS A 262 7.75 14.97 -13.89
CA LYS A 262 8.23 16.34 -13.59
C LYS A 262 8.65 16.50 -12.12
N PHE A 263 7.95 15.84 -11.20
CA PHE A 263 8.33 15.83 -9.78
C PHE A 263 9.63 15.05 -9.55
N THR A 264 9.76 13.88 -10.16
CA THR A 264 10.98 13.07 -10.06
C THR A 264 12.23 13.87 -10.46
N ASP A 265 12.15 14.64 -11.55
CA ASP A 265 13.30 15.41 -12.05
C ASP A 265 13.72 16.52 -11.10
N THR A 266 12.77 17.14 -10.39
CA THR A 266 13.04 18.25 -9.46
C THR A 266 13.33 17.82 -8.02
N MET A 267 13.02 16.59 -7.63
CA MET A 267 13.17 16.12 -6.25
C MET A 267 14.60 15.74 -5.91
N HIS A 268 15.15 16.30 -4.84
CA HIS A 268 16.49 15.95 -4.34
C HIS A 268 16.43 14.97 -3.16
N ASP A 269 15.37 15.04 -2.33
CA ASP A 269 15.17 14.13 -1.21
C ASP A 269 14.93 12.70 -1.71
N HIS A 270 15.87 11.82 -1.39
CA HIS A 270 15.86 10.41 -1.75
C HIS A 270 14.72 9.61 -1.13
N THR A 271 14.30 9.96 0.10
CA THR A 271 13.19 9.32 0.82
C THR A 271 11.87 9.66 0.15
N TYR A 272 11.69 10.94 -0.20
CA TYR A 272 10.49 11.39 -0.89
C TYR A 272 10.43 10.88 -2.33
N LEU A 273 11.57 10.87 -3.03
CA LEU A 273 11.72 10.26 -4.35
C LEU A 273 11.34 8.78 -4.35
N ALA A 274 11.63 8.05 -3.26
CA ALA A 274 11.22 6.66 -3.09
C ALA A 274 9.69 6.51 -3.16
N LYS A 275 8.95 7.42 -2.53
CA LYS A 275 7.48 7.45 -2.56
C LYS A 275 6.95 7.75 -3.95
N ILE A 276 7.54 8.71 -4.66
CA ILE A 276 7.19 9.03 -6.04
C ILE A 276 7.41 7.82 -6.95
N TRP A 277 8.55 7.13 -6.79
CA TRP A 277 8.82 5.91 -7.56
C TRP A 277 7.80 4.82 -7.30
N GLN A 278 7.50 4.55 -6.04
CA GLN A 278 6.49 3.55 -5.70
C GLN A 278 5.14 3.87 -6.37
N THR A 279 4.73 5.15 -6.37
CA THR A 279 3.52 5.60 -7.07
C THR A 279 3.61 5.42 -8.59
N HIS A 280 4.74 5.73 -9.22
CA HIS A 280 4.97 5.48 -10.66
C HIS A 280 4.79 4.00 -11.03
N ILE A 281 5.31 3.11 -10.19
CA ILE A 281 5.25 1.66 -10.42
C ILE A 281 3.82 1.16 -10.31
N PHE A 282 3.10 1.55 -9.27
CA PHE A 282 1.68 1.23 -9.12
C PHE A 282 0.84 1.79 -10.28
N ALA A 283 1.08 3.03 -10.68
CA ALA A 283 0.43 3.68 -11.83
C ALA A 283 0.67 2.90 -13.13
N ASN A 284 1.91 2.49 -13.39
CA ASN A 284 2.27 1.72 -14.58
C ASN A 284 1.65 0.32 -14.59
N CYS A 285 1.63 -0.36 -13.45
CA CYS A 285 1.00 -1.67 -13.32
C CYS A 285 -0.53 -1.60 -13.49
N ALA A 286 -1.17 -0.58 -12.92
CA ALA A 286 -2.59 -0.31 -13.16
C ALA A 286 -2.87 -0.03 -14.65
N ARG A 287 -2.02 0.78 -15.31
CA ARG A 287 -2.13 1.03 -16.76
C ARG A 287 -2.04 -0.24 -17.60
N LEU A 288 -1.14 -1.14 -17.24
CA LEU A 288 -0.89 -2.41 -17.93
C LEU A 288 -2.08 -3.37 -17.84
N CYS A 289 -2.75 -3.44 -16.68
CA CYS A 289 -3.66 -4.56 -16.41
C CYS A 289 -5.10 -4.19 -16.09
N THR A 290 -5.39 -2.94 -15.73
CA THR A 290 -6.70 -2.57 -15.15
C THR A 290 -7.31 -1.30 -15.73
N MET A 291 -6.65 -0.62 -16.67
CA MET A 291 -7.22 0.57 -17.31
C MET A 291 -8.34 0.18 -18.27
N GLU A 292 -9.57 0.65 -18.08
CA GLU A 292 -10.64 0.51 -19.09
C GLU A 292 -10.66 1.75 -19.98
N ILE A 293 -10.42 1.56 -21.29
CA ILE A 293 -10.45 2.65 -22.27
C ILE A 293 -11.88 2.79 -22.79
N PRO A 294 -12.50 3.98 -22.73
CA PRO A 294 -13.82 4.21 -23.31
C PRO A 294 -13.86 3.87 -24.81
N PRO A 295 -14.94 3.24 -25.33
CA PRO A 295 -15.05 2.93 -26.75
C PRO A 295 -14.96 4.17 -27.66
N ASP A 296 -15.56 5.27 -27.21
CA ASP A 296 -15.61 6.55 -27.93
C ASP A 296 -14.45 7.48 -27.55
N ASP A 297 -13.32 6.93 -27.08
CA ASP A 297 -12.19 7.73 -26.61
C ASP A 297 -11.66 8.65 -27.72
N PRO A 298 -11.81 9.98 -27.59
CA PRO A 298 -11.38 10.92 -28.62
C PRO A 298 -9.86 11.01 -28.74
N MET A 299 -9.12 10.41 -27.80
CA MET A 299 -7.66 10.51 -27.71
C MET A 299 -6.93 9.25 -28.23
N ALA A 300 -7.66 8.22 -28.68
CA ALA A 300 -7.10 6.96 -29.17
C ALA A 300 -6.08 6.32 -28.20
N ALA A 301 -6.42 6.25 -26.91
CA ALA A 301 -5.55 5.63 -25.92
C ALA A 301 -5.27 4.16 -26.27
N VAL A 302 -4.06 3.71 -25.92
CA VAL A 302 -3.62 2.32 -26.09
C VAL A 302 -3.14 1.80 -24.74
N ASP A 303 -3.46 0.55 -24.46
CA ASP A 303 -2.97 -0.18 -23.30
C ASP A 303 -1.44 -0.18 -23.27
N LEU A 304 -0.89 -0.11 -22.05
CA LEU A 304 0.54 -0.29 -21.87
C LEU A 304 0.90 -1.74 -22.18
N THR A 305 1.93 -1.99 -22.98
CA THR A 305 2.40 -3.35 -23.26
C THR A 305 3.40 -3.83 -22.22
N PHE A 306 3.57 -5.14 -22.08
CA PHE A 306 4.58 -5.72 -21.19
C PHE A 306 6.00 -5.26 -21.55
N ASP A 307 6.33 -5.16 -22.85
CA ASP A 307 7.63 -4.67 -23.30
C ASP A 307 7.88 -3.23 -22.82
N ARG A 308 6.85 -2.37 -22.93
CA ARG A 308 6.96 -0.98 -22.47
C ARG A 308 7.05 -0.89 -20.95
N TYR A 309 6.31 -1.72 -20.23
CA TYR A 309 6.40 -1.82 -18.78
C TYR A 309 7.81 -2.22 -18.33
N THR A 310 8.42 -3.20 -19.00
CA THR A 310 9.82 -3.61 -18.75
C THR A 310 10.82 -2.50 -19.08
N ILE A 311 10.61 -1.74 -20.16
CA ILE A 311 11.44 -0.57 -20.48
C ILE A 311 11.33 0.49 -19.37
N ASN A 312 10.12 0.75 -18.87
CA ASN A 312 9.89 1.71 -17.80
C ASN A 312 10.62 1.29 -16.51
N PHE A 313 10.56 0.00 -16.14
CA PHE A 313 11.36 -0.55 -15.04
C PHE A 313 12.86 -0.26 -15.18
N LEU A 314 13.44 -0.59 -16.33
CA LEU A 314 14.87 -0.37 -16.59
C LEU A 314 15.23 1.12 -16.51
N ASN A 315 14.36 2.00 -17.02
CA ASN A 315 14.55 3.44 -16.95
C ASN A 315 14.52 3.96 -15.51
N TYR A 316 13.58 3.50 -14.68
CA TYR A 316 13.50 3.89 -13.27
C TYR A 316 14.76 3.48 -12.50
N VAL A 317 15.21 2.24 -12.69
CA VAL A 317 16.43 1.71 -12.08
C VAL A 317 17.65 2.52 -12.52
N ASN A 318 17.82 2.71 -13.84
CA ASN A 318 18.93 3.49 -14.39
C ASN A 318 18.94 4.93 -13.87
N PHE A 319 17.78 5.58 -13.75
CA PHE A 319 17.69 6.93 -13.20
C PHE A 319 18.16 6.98 -11.74
N SER A 320 17.73 6.03 -10.90
CA SER A 320 18.14 6.00 -9.49
C SER A 320 19.63 5.70 -9.32
N ILE A 321 20.19 4.81 -10.15
CA ILE A 321 21.64 4.56 -10.22
C ILE A 321 22.40 5.83 -10.59
N ARG A 322 21.97 6.57 -11.61
CA ARG A 322 22.62 7.84 -12.02
C ARG A 322 22.63 8.88 -10.91
N ARG A 323 21.66 8.83 -9.99
CA ARG A 323 21.60 9.68 -8.78
C ARG A 323 22.31 9.10 -7.57
N GLY A 324 23.05 7.98 -7.70
CA GLY A 324 23.77 7.34 -6.61
C GLY A 324 22.86 6.66 -5.56
N ASN A 325 21.57 6.52 -5.83
CA ASN A 325 20.60 6.02 -4.85
C ASN A 325 20.21 4.56 -5.14
N VAL A 326 21.05 3.66 -4.61
CA VAL A 326 20.87 2.20 -4.68
C VAL A 326 19.77 1.69 -3.74
N GLN A 327 19.42 2.43 -2.69
CA GLN A 327 18.27 2.10 -1.83
C GLN A 327 16.97 2.11 -2.65
N ASN A 328 16.77 3.12 -3.48
CA ASN A 328 15.61 3.21 -4.36
C ASN A 328 15.61 2.10 -5.41
N VAL A 329 16.79 1.66 -5.89
CA VAL A 329 16.88 0.49 -6.79
C VAL A 329 16.29 -0.76 -6.13
N MET A 330 16.63 -1.02 -4.87
CA MET A 330 16.08 -2.16 -4.13
C MET A 330 14.57 -2.03 -3.91
N LEU A 331 14.09 -0.84 -3.51
CA LEU A 331 12.66 -0.57 -3.35
C LEU A 331 11.88 -0.84 -4.65
N MET A 332 12.40 -0.35 -5.78
CA MET A 332 11.76 -0.51 -7.07
C MET A 332 11.74 -1.99 -7.47
N ALA A 333 12.83 -2.72 -7.27
CA ALA A 333 12.87 -4.14 -7.54
C ALA A 333 11.86 -4.89 -6.66
N GLU A 334 11.80 -4.62 -5.36
CA GLU A 334 10.80 -5.20 -4.42
C GLU A 334 9.36 -4.95 -4.87
N THR A 335 9.04 -3.68 -5.17
CA THR A 335 7.68 -3.29 -5.56
C THR A 335 7.28 -3.94 -6.89
N HIS A 336 8.16 -3.95 -7.90
CA HIS A 336 7.86 -4.63 -9.17
C HIS A 336 7.71 -6.13 -8.99
N HIS A 337 8.53 -6.76 -8.14
CA HIS A 337 8.42 -8.19 -7.86
C HIS A 337 7.06 -8.50 -7.21
N ALA A 338 6.65 -7.76 -6.18
CA ALA A 338 5.35 -7.94 -5.54
C ALA A 338 4.19 -7.78 -6.53
N LEU A 339 4.22 -6.74 -7.36
CA LEU A 339 3.18 -6.49 -8.36
C LEU A 339 3.15 -7.55 -9.46
N TRP A 340 4.31 -7.95 -9.97
CA TRP A 340 4.42 -9.02 -10.98
C TRP A 340 3.80 -10.33 -10.48
N ARG A 341 3.88 -10.58 -9.17
CA ARG A 341 3.28 -11.75 -8.52
C ARG A 341 1.78 -11.62 -8.38
N ILE A 342 1.27 -10.44 -8.04
CA ILE A 342 -0.17 -10.15 -8.02
C ILE A 342 -0.80 -10.31 -9.42
N LEU A 343 -0.05 -10.04 -10.50
CA LEU A 343 -0.58 -10.20 -11.85
C LEU A 343 -1.00 -11.63 -12.16
N GLY A 344 -0.35 -12.64 -11.58
CA GLY A 344 -0.73 -14.03 -11.78
C GLY A 344 -0.86 -14.34 -13.29
N ASP A 345 -1.97 -15.00 -13.70
CA ASP A 345 -2.32 -15.54 -15.05
C ASP A 345 -1.89 -14.61 -16.18
N ARG A 346 -2.04 -13.32 -15.86
CA ARG A 346 -1.97 -12.21 -16.77
C ARG A 346 -0.54 -11.86 -17.16
N ALA A 347 0.46 -12.17 -16.32
CA ALA A 347 1.86 -11.89 -16.63
C ALA A 347 2.43 -12.98 -17.55
N PRO A 348 3.03 -12.61 -18.69
CA PRO A 348 3.65 -13.57 -19.60
C PRO A 348 4.90 -14.19 -18.96
N GLU A 349 5.26 -15.41 -19.38
CA GLU A 349 6.49 -16.05 -18.92
C GLU A 349 7.73 -15.29 -19.43
N GLU A 350 7.67 -14.80 -20.67
CA GLU A 350 8.73 -14.04 -21.31
C GLU A 350 8.20 -12.77 -21.96
N VAL A 351 9.01 -11.71 -21.94
CA VAL A 351 8.73 -10.38 -22.50
C VAL A 351 9.78 -10.11 -23.58
N VAL A 352 9.39 -9.50 -24.70
CA VAL A 352 10.30 -9.28 -25.82
C VAL A 352 10.93 -7.89 -25.72
N LEU A 353 12.23 -7.85 -25.44
CA LEU A 353 12.99 -6.60 -25.37
C LEU A 353 14.03 -6.56 -26.48
N LYS A 354 13.83 -5.66 -27.46
CA LYS A 354 14.73 -5.48 -28.62
C LYS A 354 15.14 -6.83 -29.27
N ASN A 355 14.16 -7.68 -29.55
CA ASN A 355 14.31 -9.02 -30.15
C ASN A 355 14.92 -10.10 -29.24
N GLN A 356 15.12 -9.83 -27.94
CA GLN A 356 15.48 -10.85 -26.95
C GLN A 356 14.26 -11.21 -26.10
N SER A 357 13.98 -12.51 -25.97
CA SER A 357 12.96 -13.00 -25.04
C SER A 357 13.57 -13.07 -23.65
N ILE A 358 12.99 -12.34 -22.69
CA ILE A 358 13.52 -12.27 -21.32
C ILE A 358 12.45 -12.63 -20.30
N ARG A 359 12.85 -13.39 -19.29
CA ARG A 359 12.01 -13.67 -18.11
C ARG A 359 12.08 -12.49 -17.16
N PHE A 360 11.12 -11.57 -17.27
CA PHE A 360 11.15 -10.30 -16.53
C PHE A 360 11.25 -10.49 -15.01
N GLY A 361 10.53 -11.47 -14.45
CA GLY A 361 10.63 -11.82 -13.03
C GLY A 361 12.04 -12.23 -12.59
N ASP A 362 12.75 -12.98 -13.44
CA ASP A 362 14.14 -13.39 -13.17
C ASP A 362 15.07 -12.15 -13.16
N GLN A 363 14.84 -11.19 -14.05
CA GLN A 363 15.63 -9.95 -14.10
C GLN A 363 15.47 -9.08 -12.83
N ILE A 364 14.25 -8.97 -12.31
CA ILE A 364 13.99 -8.25 -11.06
C ILE A 364 14.69 -8.95 -9.88
N LEU A 365 14.59 -10.28 -9.82
CA LEU A 365 15.19 -11.08 -8.76
C LEU A 365 16.72 -10.96 -8.75
N LEU A 366 17.36 -10.96 -9.92
CA LEU A 366 18.80 -10.75 -10.03
C LEU A 366 19.25 -9.42 -9.42
N LEU A 367 18.49 -8.34 -9.63
CA LEU A 367 18.77 -7.04 -9.02
C LEU A 367 18.59 -7.06 -7.49
N GLN A 368 17.58 -7.75 -6.97
CA GLN A 368 17.40 -7.92 -5.52
C GLN A 368 18.52 -8.76 -4.89
N LEU A 369 19.01 -9.79 -5.57
CA LEU A 369 20.06 -10.66 -5.01
C LEU A 369 21.44 -10.04 -5.04
N PHE A 370 21.67 -9.05 -5.89
CA PHE A 370 23.00 -8.50 -6.10
C PHE A 370 23.69 -7.98 -4.81
N PRO A 371 23.04 -7.20 -3.92
CA PRO A 371 23.65 -6.80 -2.63
C PRO A 371 24.11 -7.98 -1.78
N VAL A 372 23.37 -9.10 -1.81
CA VAL A 372 23.71 -10.32 -1.07
C VAL A 372 24.97 -10.94 -1.64
N LEU A 373 25.04 -11.10 -2.97
CA LEU A 373 26.23 -11.63 -3.65
C LEU A 373 27.46 -10.75 -3.43
N TYR A 374 27.28 -9.43 -3.43
CA TYR A 374 28.35 -8.47 -3.19
C TYR A 374 28.93 -8.59 -1.77
N GLU A 375 28.08 -8.63 -0.74
CA GLU A 375 28.52 -8.83 0.65
C GLU A 375 29.20 -10.19 0.83
N MET A 376 28.69 -11.25 0.20
CA MET A 376 29.32 -12.56 0.25
C MET A 376 30.72 -12.56 -0.37
N HIS A 377 30.90 -11.87 -1.50
CA HIS A 377 32.21 -11.71 -2.11
C HIS A 377 33.19 -10.98 -1.18
N LEU A 378 32.73 -9.93 -0.48
CA LEU A 378 33.56 -9.20 0.49
C LEU A 378 33.97 -10.07 1.70
N LEU A 379 33.12 -11.02 2.11
CA LEU A 379 33.36 -11.89 3.25
C LEU A 379 34.28 -13.08 2.92
N VAL A 380 34.13 -13.66 1.73
CA VAL A 380 34.89 -14.85 1.28
C VAL A 380 36.25 -14.46 0.69
N GLY A 381 36.37 -13.29 0.05
CA GLY A 381 37.60 -12.81 -0.58
C GLY A 381 37.78 -13.29 -2.02
N LYS A 382 39.03 -13.34 -2.49
CA LYS A 382 39.37 -13.57 -3.91
C LYS A 382 39.13 -15.01 -4.40
N GLU A 383 39.19 -15.99 -3.51
CA GLU A 383 38.94 -17.40 -3.83
C GLU A 383 37.50 -17.74 -3.46
N LEU A 384 36.59 -17.56 -4.41
CA LEU A 384 35.22 -18.04 -4.28
C LEU A 384 35.24 -19.57 -4.43
N PRO A 385 34.56 -20.32 -3.55
CA PRO A 385 34.38 -21.75 -3.75
C PRO A 385 33.71 -22.07 -5.11
N ASP A 386 34.08 -23.17 -5.75
CA ASP A 386 33.61 -23.56 -7.09
C ASP A 386 32.08 -23.52 -7.26
N TYR A 387 31.33 -23.91 -6.23
CA TYR A 387 29.87 -23.90 -6.30
C TYR A 387 29.28 -22.48 -6.29
N VAL A 388 29.99 -21.48 -5.73
CA VAL A 388 29.60 -20.06 -5.81
C VAL A 388 29.84 -19.54 -7.22
N GLU A 389 30.96 -19.92 -7.82
CA GLU A 389 31.27 -19.55 -9.20
C GLU A 389 30.29 -20.18 -10.19
N LYS A 390 30.00 -21.48 -10.05
CA LYS A 390 28.94 -22.17 -10.82
C LYS A 390 27.58 -21.53 -10.61
N PHE A 391 27.30 -21.06 -9.39
CA PHE A 391 26.06 -20.35 -9.10
C PHE A 391 26.00 -18.99 -9.81
N CYS A 392 27.02 -18.15 -9.66
CA CYS A 392 27.12 -16.86 -10.35
C CYS A 392 27.07 -17.00 -11.88
N THR A 393 27.69 -18.06 -12.43
CA THR A 393 27.64 -18.37 -13.87
C THR A 393 26.20 -18.63 -14.32
N LYS A 394 25.45 -19.46 -13.58
CA LYS A 394 24.02 -19.68 -13.86
C LYS A 394 23.19 -18.41 -13.76
N LEU A 395 23.54 -17.50 -12.85
CA LEU A 395 22.85 -16.20 -12.74
C LEU A 395 23.14 -15.32 -13.95
N TYR A 396 24.38 -15.33 -14.42
CA TYR A 396 24.82 -14.62 -15.60
C TYR A 396 24.10 -15.13 -16.86
N ASP A 397 23.95 -16.45 -17.01
CA ASP A 397 23.25 -17.07 -18.15
C ASP A 397 21.75 -16.69 -18.23
N ILE A 398 21.13 -16.37 -17.09
CA ILE A 398 19.72 -15.94 -17.01
C ILE A 398 19.60 -14.42 -17.22
N ALA A 399 20.65 -13.66 -16.92
CA ALA A 399 20.62 -12.21 -16.96
C ALA A 399 20.65 -11.69 -18.40
N CYS A 400 19.76 -10.75 -18.72
CA CYS A 400 19.86 -10.02 -19.97
C CYS A 400 20.95 -8.95 -19.89
N GLU A 401 21.44 -8.50 -21.05
CA GLU A 401 22.50 -7.50 -21.15
C GLU A 401 22.19 -6.22 -20.36
N PHE A 402 20.95 -5.76 -20.39
CA PHE A 402 20.52 -4.56 -19.66
C PHE A 402 20.65 -4.74 -18.15
N THR A 403 20.19 -5.87 -17.61
CA THR A 403 20.30 -6.19 -16.18
C THR A 403 21.76 -6.27 -15.74
N ILE A 404 22.62 -6.92 -16.52
CA ILE A 404 24.06 -7.02 -16.24
C ILE A 404 24.70 -5.62 -16.15
N ARG A 405 24.39 -4.73 -17.10
CA ARG A 405 24.89 -3.35 -17.09
C ARG A 405 24.44 -2.59 -15.84
N LEU A 406 23.18 -2.75 -15.42
CA LEU A 406 22.67 -2.13 -14.20
C LEU A 406 23.35 -2.69 -12.94
N ILE A 407 23.59 -4.00 -12.89
CA ILE A 407 24.32 -4.66 -11.79
C ILE A 407 25.74 -4.08 -11.66
N TYR A 408 26.48 -3.96 -12.78
CA TYR A 408 27.80 -3.34 -12.74
C TYR A 408 27.77 -1.88 -12.30
N ALA A 409 26.78 -1.11 -12.75
CA ALA A 409 26.64 0.28 -12.30
C ALA A 409 26.34 0.37 -10.79
N CYS A 410 25.51 -0.53 -10.24
CA CYS A 410 25.30 -0.63 -8.79
C CYS A 410 26.60 -0.98 -8.04
N ARG A 411 27.40 -1.92 -8.57
CA ARG A 411 28.72 -2.28 -7.99
C ARG A 411 29.61 -1.06 -7.88
N ASP A 412 29.70 -0.29 -8.96
CA ASP A 412 30.59 0.86 -9.03
C ASP A 412 30.18 1.93 -7.99
N ILE A 413 28.89 2.10 -7.73
CA ILE A 413 28.37 2.96 -6.64
C ILE A 413 28.76 2.39 -5.27
N PHE A 414 28.57 1.09 -5.02
CA PHE A 414 28.96 0.47 -3.76
C PHE A 414 30.44 0.69 -3.43
N GLN A 415 31.30 0.58 -4.45
CA GLN A 415 32.74 0.79 -4.33
C GLN A 415 33.11 2.27 -4.18
N ALA A 416 32.57 3.14 -5.03
CA ALA A 416 32.89 4.57 -5.05
C ALA A 416 32.54 5.28 -3.74
N TYR A 417 31.39 4.94 -3.14
CA TYR A 417 30.93 5.56 -1.90
C TYR A 417 31.24 4.73 -0.64
N ASN A 418 31.93 3.58 -0.79
CA ASN A 418 32.24 2.65 0.30
C ASN A 418 31.00 2.33 1.18
N LEU A 419 29.86 2.09 0.52
CA LEU A 419 28.57 1.91 1.20
C LEU A 419 28.58 0.64 2.04
N ASN A 420 27.92 0.69 3.19
CA ASN A 420 27.61 -0.51 3.94
C ASN A 420 26.45 -1.25 3.26
N VAL A 421 26.77 -2.30 2.50
CA VAL A 421 25.78 -3.06 1.71
C VAL A 421 25.06 -4.10 2.57
N THR A 422 25.50 -4.34 3.81
CA THR A 422 24.94 -5.34 4.71
C THR A 422 23.45 -5.09 4.98
N GLU A 423 23.03 -3.84 5.23
CA GLU A 423 21.62 -3.51 5.44
C GLU A 423 20.78 -3.72 4.16
N LEU A 424 21.34 -3.36 3.00
CA LEU A 424 20.69 -3.59 1.70
C LEU A 424 20.52 -5.09 1.43
N ALA A 425 21.52 -5.91 1.76
CA ALA A 425 21.45 -7.37 1.65
C ALA A 425 20.36 -7.94 2.57
N CYS A 426 20.30 -7.50 3.83
CA CYS A 426 19.23 -7.90 4.76
C CYS A 426 17.84 -7.55 4.23
N LYS A 427 17.64 -6.30 3.76
CA LYS A 427 16.36 -5.84 3.19
C LYS A 427 16.00 -6.61 1.93
N SER A 428 16.98 -6.94 1.10
CA SER A 428 16.74 -7.72 -0.13
C SER A 428 16.28 -9.14 0.17
N ILE A 429 16.91 -9.81 1.15
CA ILE A 429 16.47 -11.13 1.61
C ILE A 429 15.04 -11.04 2.16
N GLN A 430 14.78 -10.05 3.02
CA GLN A 430 13.45 -9.85 3.58
C GLN A 430 12.40 -9.59 2.48
N GLY A 431 12.71 -8.77 1.46
CA GLY A 431 11.82 -8.47 0.34
C GLY A 431 11.53 -9.69 -0.54
N ILE A 432 12.54 -10.51 -0.84
CA ILE A 432 12.37 -11.79 -1.55
C ILE A 432 11.46 -12.72 -0.75
N VAL A 433 11.65 -12.77 0.57
CA VAL A 433 10.85 -13.58 1.48
C VAL A 433 9.42 -13.02 1.56
N THR A 434 9.17 -11.75 1.84
CA THR A 434 7.79 -11.23 1.91
C THR A 434 7.00 -11.46 0.61
N THR A 435 7.67 -11.39 -0.53
CA THR A 435 7.08 -11.60 -1.86
C THR A 435 6.71 -13.06 -2.17
N HIS A 436 7.26 -14.07 -1.46
CA HIS A 436 6.88 -15.48 -1.68
C HIS A 436 5.44 -15.79 -1.26
N LYS A 437 4.85 -14.99 -0.35
CA LYS A 437 3.48 -15.20 0.18
C LYS A 437 2.37 -14.88 -0.83
N LEU A 438 2.71 -14.32 -2.00
CA LEU A 438 1.75 -13.92 -3.03
C LEU A 438 1.42 -15.08 -4.00
N PRO A 439 0.19 -15.18 -4.52
CA PRO A 439 -0.28 -16.36 -5.25
C PRO A 439 0.39 -16.53 -6.62
N ARG A 440 1.39 -17.40 -6.63
CA ARG A 440 1.78 -18.30 -7.72
C ARG A 440 3.02 -19.06 -7.26
N PRO A 441 3.19 -20.33 -7.57
CA PRO A 441 4.58 -20.70 -7.77
C PRO A 441 4.64 -21.55 -9.01
N GLY A 442 5.02 -20.90 -10.13
CA GLY A 442 5.56 -21.63 -11.26
C GLY A 442 6.65 -22.57 -10.73
N PRO A 443 6.60 -23.88 -11.03
CA PRO A 443 7.58 -24.86 -10.54
C PRO A 443 9.03 -24.45 -10.83
N SER A 444 9.23 -23.71 -11.92
CA SER A 444 10.52 -23.17 -12.37
C SER A 444 11.11 -22.11 -11.43
N LEU A 445 10.33 -21.10 -11.01
CA LEU A 445 10.79 -20.08 -10.06
C LEU A 445 10.85 -20.63 -8.63
N ARG A 446 9.98 -21.60 -8.28
CA ARG A 446 9.99 -22.34 -7.00
C ARG A 446 11.30 -23.08 -6.76
N SER A 447 11.73 -23.85 -7.76
CA SER A 447 13.00 -24.58 -7.77
C SER A 447 14.21 -23.63 -7.91
N ARG A 448 14.09 -22.54 -8.69
CA ARG A 448 15.16 -21.54 -8.85
C ARG A 448 15.36 -20.68 -7.61
N LEU A 449 14.35 -20.07 -7.00
CA LEU A 449 14.47 -19.30 -5.74
C LEU A 449 14.96 -20.17 -4.59
N SER A 450 14.42 -21.40 -4.46
CA SER A 450 14.89 -22.40 -3.49
C SER A 450 16.37 -22.72 -3.71
N SER A 451 16.76 -23.16 -4.91
CA SER A 451 18.16 -23.47 -5.22
C SER A 451 19.08 -22.25 -5.19
N MET A 452 18.59 -21.05 -5.47
CA MET A 452 19.35 -19.79 -5.49
C MET A 452 19.56 -19.26 -4.07
N CYS A 453 18.57 -19.37 -3.18
CA CYS A 453 18.73 -19.08 -1.75
C CYS A 453 19.55 -20.15 -1.00
N LEU A 454 19.36 -21.44 -1.32
CA LEU A 454 20.19 -22.55 -0.82
C LEU A 454 21.64 -22.41 -1.32
N ARG A 455 21.86 -22.11 -2.61
CA ARG A 455 23.21 -21.88 -3.18
C ARG A 455 23.80 -20.53 -2.83
N SER A 456 23.02 -19.52 -2.45
CA SER A 456 23.55 -18.29 -1.84
C SER A 456 23.84 -18.48 -0.34
N SER A 457 23.26 -19.47 0.33
CA SER A 457 23.62 -19.83 1.71
C SER A 457 24.83 -20.75 1.82
N CYS A 458 25.11 -21.56 0.80
CA CYS A 458 26.25 -22.46 0.78
C CYS A 458 27.62 -21.70 0.90
N PRO A 459 27.86 -20.53 0.28
CA PRO A 459 29.06 -19.70 0.43
C PRO A 459 29.17 -19.13 1.83
N ILE A 460 28.03 -18.89 2.49
CA ILE A 460 27.93 -18.38 3.85
C ILE A 460 28.24 -19.50 4.85
N CYS A 461 27.76 -20.72 4.62
CA CYS A 461 28.18 -21.91 5.36
C CYS A 461 29.68 -22.21 5.19
N ALA A 462 30.24 -21.98 3.99
CA ALA A 462 31.69 -22.10 3.79
C ALA A 462 32.49 -20.95 4.40
N ALA A 463 31.98 -19.72 4.44
CA ALA A 463 32.56 -18.62 5.20
C ALA A 463 32.56 -18.91 6.71
N LEU A 464 31.50 -19.53 7.22
CA LEU A 464 31.43 -20.06 8.59
C LEU A 464 32.41 -21.22 8.82
N ARG A 465 32.61 -22.12 7.84
CA ARG A 465 33.59 -23.22 7.91
C ARG A 465 35.04 -22.76 7.74
N SER A 466 35.32 -21.74 6.93
CA SER A 466 36.66 -21.19 6.74
C SER A 466 37.13 -20.40 7.97
N MET A 467 36.21 -19.80 8.74
CA MET A 467 36.49 -19.26 10.08
C MET A 467 36.97 -20.33 11.07
N GLY A 468 36.47 -21.58 10.97
CA GLY A 468 36.95 -22.69 11.80
C GLY A 468 38.36 -23.18 11.46
N ARG A 469 38.89 -22.85 10.28
CA ARG A 469 40.22 -23.26 9.81
C ARG A 469 41.25 -22.13 9.77
N ALA A 470 40.83 -20.88 9.88
CA ALA A 470 41.68 -19.69 9.76
C ALA A 470 42.27 -19.19 11.09
N SER A 471 42.47 -20.05 12.09
CA SER A 471 43.20 -19.68 13.33
C SER A 471 44.73 -19.62 13.16
N GLY A 472 45.27 -19.83 11.95
CA GLY A 472 46.71 -20.08 11.77
C GLY A 472 47.54 -19.10 10.95
N ARG A 473 47.00 -18.21 10.11
CA ARG A 473 47.83 -17.28 9.30
C ARG A 473 47.18 -15.92 9.11
N MET A 474 47.67 -14.97 9.88
CA MET A 474 47.38 -13.55 9.79
C MET A 474 48.33 -12.93 8.76
N GLU A 475 47.94 -12.90 7.49
CA GLU A 475 48.63 -12.09 6.48
C GLU A 475 47.86 -10.80 6.20
N ARG A 476 48.61 -9.71 6.30
CA ARG A 476 48.22 -8.32 6.16
C ARG A 476 47.83 -8.05 4.70
N THR A 477 46.54 -7.88 4.41
CA THR A 477 46.02 -7.02 3.31
C THR A 477 44.49 -7.02 3.34
N GLY A 478 43.89 -5.84 3.56
CA GLY A 478 42.44 -5.62 3.54
C GLY A 478 41.71 -6.08 4.79
N LYS A 479 40.89 -5.21 5.40
CA LYS A 479 40.04 -5.54 6.56
C LYS A 479 39.06 -6.68 6.19
N ARG A 480 39.44 -7.95 6.40
CA ARG A 480 38.49 -9.07 6.43
C ARG A 480 37.49 -8.80 7.54
N ARG A 481 36.23 -8.48 7.17
CA ARG A 481 35.13 -8.40 8.14
C ARG A 481 34.76 -9.83 8.52
N SER A 482 34.93 -10.19 9.78
CA SER A 482 34.44 -11.48 10.30
C SER A 482 32.92 -11.53 10.22
N PHE A 483 32.31 -12.68 9.93
CA PHE A 483 30.84 -12.85 9.93
C PHE A 483 30.25 -12.57 11.33
N SER A 484 31.05 -12.76 12.40
CA SER A 484 30.70 -12.35 13.77
C SER A 484 30.52 -10.84 13.94
N ALA A 485 30.96 -10.02 12.99
CA ALA A 485 30.75 -8.58 12.98
C ALA A 485 29.35 -8.18 12.44
N ASN A 486 28.62 -9.08 11.77
CA ASN A 486 27.34 -8.80 11.12
C ASN A 486 26.24 -9.83 11.47
N PRO A 487 25.81 -9.93 12.75
CA PRO A 487 24.81 -10.90 13.20
C PRO A 487 23.44 -10.73 12.51
N ASN A 488 23.09 -9.50 12.12
CA ASN A 488 21.83 -9.21 11.46
C ASN A 488 21.72 -9.87 10.08
N LEU A 489 22.82 -9.94 9.32
CA LEU A 489 22.84 -10.59 8.02
C LEU A 489 22.66 -12.11 8.17
N LEU A 490 23.36 -12.72 9.14
CA LEU A 490 23.19 -14.14 9.46
C LEU A 490 21.74 -14.45 9.84
N SER A 491 21.15 -13.63 10.71
CA SER A 491 19.75 -13.78 11.13
C SER A 491 18.79 -13.65 9.95
N ALA A 492 18.96 -12.65 9.09
CA ALA A 492 18.13 -12.46 7.90
C ALA A 492 18.21 -13.67 6.95
N ILE A 493 19.41 -14.22 6.74
CA ILE A 493 19.61 -15.42 5.92
C ILE A 493 18.92 -16.64 6.53
N ILE A 494 19.15 -16.92 7.81
CA ILE A 494 18.58 -18.10 8.49
C ILE A 494 17.05 -18.01 8.48
N ASN A 495 16.49 -16.85 8.86
CA ASN A 495 15.04 -16.64 8.87
C ASN A 495 14.46 -16.75 7.46
N GLY A 496 15.14 -16.18 6.47
CA GLY A 496 14.73 -16.29 5.07
C GLY A 496 14.71 -17.73 4.58
N LEU A 497 15.74 -18.52 4.89
CA LEU A 497 15.81 -19.94 4.55
C LEU A 497 14.69 -20.74 5.22
N ILE A 498 14.48 -20.57 6.52
CA ILE A 498 13.40 -21.24 7.26
C ILE A 498 12.06 -20.95 6.58
N THR A 499 11.78 -19.67 6.32
CA THR A 499 10.51 -19.26 5.72
C THR A 499 10.33 -19.83 4.31
N LEU A 500 11.40 -19.88 3.49
CA LEU A 500 11.34 -20.45 2.14
C LEU A 500 11.18 -21.98 2.17
N ILE A 501 11.85 -22.67 3.09
CA ILE A 501 11.72 -24.12 3.29
C ILE A 501 10.29 -24.49 3.69
N GLU A 502 9.74 -23.79 4.69
CA GLU A 502 8.36 -23.99 5.15
C GLU A 502 7.36 -23.67 4.05
N SER A 503 7.54 -22.55 3.33
CA SER A 503 6.56 -22.09 2.34
C SER A 503 6.56 -22.92 1.06
N TYR A 504 7.68 -23.55 0.71
CA TYR A 504 7.82 -24.35 -0.50
C TYR A 504 7.85 -25.87 -0.25
N ASN A 505 7.70 -26.32 1.00
CA ASN A 505 7.80 -27.73 1.39
C ASN A 505 9.06 -28.41 0.82
N ILE A 506 10.19 -27.70 0.83
CA ILE A 506 11.42 -28.19 0.22
C ILE A 506 11.87 -29.42 1.01
N THR A 507 11.92 -30.57 0.33
CA THR A 507 12.37 -31.81 0.96
C THR A 507 13.89 -31.84 1.08
N TRP A 508 14.42 -32.57 2.07
CA TRP A 508 15.86 -32.81 2.20
C TRP A 508 16.48 -33.38 0.90
N LYS A 509 15.71 -34.17 0.15
CA LYS A 509 16.12 -34.72 -1.15
C LYS A 509 16.30 -33.63 -2.20
N GLU A 510 15.38 -32.68 -2.31
CA GLU A 510 15.49 -31.53 -3.22
C GLU A 510 16.61 -30.56 -2.82
N CYS A 511 16.85 -30.37 -1.51
CA CYS A 511 18.01 -29.62 -0.99
C CYS A 511 19.34 -30.29 -1.39
N ILE A 512 19.44 -31.62 -1.26
CA ILE A 512 20.64 -32.39 -1.60
C ILE A 512 20.83 -32.43 -3.11
N GLU A 513 19.81 -32.71 -3.91
CA GLU A 513 19.91 -32.72 -5.38
C GLU A 513 20.29 -31.33 -5.93
N SER A 514 19.74 -30.25 -5.37
CA SER A 514 20.10 -28.88 -5.78
C SER A 514 21.50 -28.42 -5.34
N THR A 515 22.07 -29.01 -4.29
CA THR A 515 23.47 -28.79 -3.87
C THR A 515 24.46 -29.80 -4.47
N ALA A 516 24.00 -30.97 -4.91
CA ALA A 516 24.82 -32.09 -5.38
C ALA A 516 24.80 -32.33 -6.90
N VAL A 517 24.11 -31.51 -7.72
CA VAL A 517 24.43 -31.45 -9.16
C VAL A 517 25.78 -30.77 -9.32
N VAL A 518 26.81 -31.61 -9.23
CA VAL A 518 28.23 -31.41 -9.58
C VAL A 518 28.37 -31.07 -11.05
#